data_AF-A0A5S9MHJ4-F1
#
_entry.id   AF-A0A5S9MHJ4-F1
#
_cell.length_a   1.000
_cell.length_b   1.000
_cell.length_c   1.000
_cell.angle_alpha   90.00
_cell.angle_beta   90.00
_cell.angle_gamma   90.00
#
_symmetry.space_group_name_H-M   'P 1'
#
loop_
_entity.id
_entity.type
_entity.pdbx_description
1 polymer ?
#
loop_
_entity_poly.entity_id
_entity_poly.type
_entity_poly.pdbx_seq_one_letter_code
_entity_poly.pdbx_strand_id
1 'polypeptide(L)'
;MILIHGGGAHSLAGYEHIAHTLQHEFHVNTFLLDLRGHGHSDGKKGDTPNITDVWQDISQIVDAVKQKQKGAVYLCGHSSGAGLLLNYLSWQEKKRG
;
A
#
# COMPACT_ATOMS: atom_id res chain seq x y z
N MET A 1 -6.44 3.61 -6.89
CA MET A 1 -5.90 2.32 -6.41
C MET A 1 -4.63 2.59 -5.61
N ILE A 2 -4.44 1.92 -4.46
CA ILE A 2 -3.18 1.93 -3.71
C ILE A 2 -2.54 0.55 -3.90
N LEU A 3 -1.30 0.51 -4.37
CA LEU A 3 -0.56 -0.71 -4.68
C LEU A 3 0.59 -0.90 -3.68
N ILE A 4 0.63 -2.08 -3.06
CA ILE A 4 1.67 -2.52 -2.12
C ILE A 4 2.58 -3.54 -2.81
N HIS A 5 3.89 -3.26 -2.81
CA HIS A 5 4.92 -4.11 -3.42
C HIS A 5 5.09 -5.46 -2.70
N GLY A 6 5.78 -6.40 -3.36
CA GLY A 6 6.22 -7.66 -2.75
C GLY A 6 7.42 -7.50 -1.83
N GLY A 7 7.72 -8.53 -1.04
CA GLY A 7 8.80 -8.52 -0.04
C GLY A 7 10.17 -8.35 -0.68
N GLY A 8 11.03 -7.54 -0.06
CA GLY A 8 12.34 -7.21 -0.60
C GLY A 8 12.33 -6.28 -1.81
N ALA A 9 11.15 -5.86 -2.29
CA ALA A 9 10.99 -4.89 -3.38
C ALA A 9 10.67 -3.49 -2.84
N HIS A 10 10.33 -2.59 -3.77
CA HIS A 10 9.82 -1.25 -3.50
C HIS A 10 8.84 -0.81 -4.60
N SER A 11 8.19 0.33 -4.40
CA SER A 11 7.16 0.93 -5.27
C SER A 11 7.56 1.09 -6.73
N LEU A 12 8.85 1.30 -7.02
CA LEU A 12 9.37 1.51 -8.37
C LEU A 12 10.11 0.28 -8.93
N ALA A 13 9.84 -0.91 -8.38
CA ALA A 13 10.41 -2.17 -8.87
C ALA A 13 9.59 -2.75 -10.04
N GLY A 14 9.17 -1.91 -11.00
CA GLY A 14 8.38 -2.28 -12.17
C GLY A 14 6.86 -2.07 -12.04
N TYR A 15 6.37 -1.63 -10.86
CA TYR A 15 4.95 -1.32 -10.66
C TYR A 15 4.50 -0.02 -11.35
N GLU A 16 5.45 0.84 -11.72
CA GLU A 16 5.21 2.06 -12.49
C GLU A 16 4.56 1.77 -13.84
N HIS A 17 4.87 0.63 -14.48
CA HIS A 17 4.21 0.23 -15.72
C HIS A 17 2.71 -0.06 -15.51
N ILE A 18 2.36 -0.69 -14.38
CA ILE A 18 0.96 -0.96 -14.02
C ILE A 18 0.25 0.37 -13.74
N ALA A 19 0.87 1.26 -12.96
CA ALA A 19 0.31 2.57 -12.65
C ALA A 19 0.08 3.40 -13.92
N HIS A 20 1.06 3.42 -14.82
CA HIS A 20 0.98 4.12 -16.11
C HIS A 20 -0.19 3.62 -16.95
N THR A 21 -0.27 2.30 -17.19
CA THR A 21 -1.38 1.71 -17.96
C THR A 21 -2.74 2.02 -17.33
N LEU A 22 -2.86 1.84 -16.01
CA LEU A 22 -4.12 2.12 -15.30
C LEU A 22 -4.53 3.59 -15.38
N GLN A 23 -3.58 4.51 -15.31
CA GLN A 23 -3.85 5.94 -15.42
C GLN A 23 -4.26 6.34 -16.85
N HIS A 24 -3.50 5.88 -17.85
CA HIS A 24 -3.67 6.37 -19.22
C HIS A 24 -4.78 5.66 -20.00
N GLU A 25 -4.98 4.36 -19.78
CA GLU A 25 -5.99 3.57 -20.50
C GLU A 25 -7.33 3.52 -19.76
N PHE A 26 -7.31 3.59 -18.42
CA PHE A 26 -8.50 3.36 -17.59
C PHE A 26 -8.85 4.53 -16.66
N HIS A 27 -8.09 5.62 -16.69
CA HIS A 27 -8.28 6.80 -15.84
C HIS A 27 -8.32 6.48 -14.33
N VAL A 28 -7.55 5.48 -13.91
CA VAL A 28 -7.43 5.08 -12.50
C VAL A 28 -6.19 5.72 -11.88
N ASN A 29 -6.42 6.68 -10.98
CA ASN A 29 -5.34 7.23 -10.16
C ASN A 29 -4.71 6.13 -9.30
N THR A 30 -3.42 5.87 -9.51
CA THR A 30 -2.68 4.80 -8.84
C THR A 30 -1.59 5.37 -7.94
N PHE A 31 -1.56 4.93 -6.68
CA PHE A 31 -0.59 5.32 -5.67
C PHE A 31 0.30 4.12 -5.38
N LEU A 32 1.59 4.23 -5.68
CA LEU A 32 2.57 3.19 -5.40
C LEU A 32 3.19 3.48 -4.04
N LEU A 33 3.06 2.54 -3.10
CA LEU A 33 3.49 2.73 -1.72
C LEU A 33 4.80 1.99 -1.44
N ASP A 34 5.76 2.68 -0.84
CA ASP A 34 6.87 2.06 -0.12
C ASP A 34 6.48 1.81 1.33
N LEU A 35 6.51 0.55 1.78
CA LEU A 35 6.30 0.23 3.18
C LEU A 35 7.48 0.74 4.03
N ARG A 36 7.26 0.98 5.33
CA ARG A 36 8.34 1.26 6.27
C ARG A 36 9.49 0.24 6.11
N GLY A 37 10.73 0.72 6.20
CA GLY A 37 11.92 -0.10 5.98
C GLY A 37 12.13 -0.55 4.53
N HIS A 38 11.34 -0.07 3.56
CA HIS A 38 11.48 -0.39 2.13
C HIS A 38 11.55 0.88 1.28
N GLY A 39 12.17 0.78 0.11
CA GLY A 39 12.26 1.86 -0.87
C GLY A 39 12.72 3.19 -0.28
N HIS A 40 11.93 4.24 -0.51
CA HIS A 40 12.16 5.61 -0.04
C HIS A 40 11.53 5.89 1.32
N SER A 41 10.77 4.96 1.89
CA SER A 41 10.22 5.10 3.23
C SER A 41 11.29 4.92 4.29
N ASP A 42 11.13 5.65 5.39
CA ASP A 42 12.01 5.63 6.56
C ASP A 42 11.93 4.29 7.32
N GLY A 43 12.84 4.15 8.29
CA GLY A 43 13.01 2.95 9.10
C GLY A 43 14.22 2.13 8.70
N LYS A 44 14.59 1.17 9.56
CA LYS A 44 15.71 0.27 9.29
C LYS A 44 15.35 -0.65 8.12
N LYS A 45 16.24 -0.73 7.12
CA LYS A 45 15.97 -1.45 5.87
C LYS A 45 15.73 -2.93 6.12
N GLY A 46 14.66 -3.47 5.53
CA GLY A 46 14.23 -4.84 5.72
C GLY A 46 13.73 -5.18 7.13
N ASP A 47 13.54 -4.17 7.98
CA ASP A 47 13.10 -4.34 9.37
C ASP A 47 11.76 -3.62 9.60
N THR A 48 10.96 -4.19 10.48
CA THR A 48 9.68 -3.64 10.91
C THR A 48 9.53 -3.99 12.38
N PRO A 49 9.69 -3.01 13.30
CA PRO A 49 9.71 -3.29 14.73
C PRO A 49 8.41 -3.90 15.24
N ASN A 50 7.26 -3.36 14.79
CA ASN A 50 5.94 -3.86 15.17
C ASN A 50 5.02 -3.92 13.95
N ILE A 51 4.26 -5.02 13.84
CA ILE A 51 3.30 -5.22 12.76
C ILE A 51 2.12 -4.22 12.84
N THR A 52 1.77 -3.77 14.05
CA THR A 52 0.73 -2.75 14.26
C THR A 52 1.07 -1.42 13.61
N ASP A 53 2.36 -1.06 13.56
CA ASP A 53 2.78 0.18 12.95
C ASP A 53 2.58 0.13 11.42
N VAL A 54 2.77 -1.05 10.81
CA VAL A 54 2.44 -1.27 9.38
C VAL A 54 0.94 -1.11 9.14
N TRP A 55 0.08 -1.63 10.02
CA TRP A 55 -1.37 -1.45 9.92
C TRP A 55 -1.79 0.01 10.04
N GLN A 56 -1.14 0.76 10.94
CA GLN A 56 -1.38 2.19 11.11
C GLN A 56 -0.94 2.97 9.88
N ASP A 57 0.22 2.67 9.30
CA ASP A 57 0.69 3.31 8.06
C ASP A 57 -0.32 3.11 6.92
N ILE A 58 -0.72 1.86 6.69
CA ILE A 58 -1.68 1.52 5.63
C ILE A 58 -3.00 2.26 5.87
N SER A 59 -3.50 2.31 7.11
CA SER A 59 -4.74 3.04 7.44
C SER A 59 -4.61 4.54 7.16
N GLN A 60 -3.52 5.17 7.61
CA GLN A 60 -3.27 6.60 7.39
C GLN A 60 -3.20 6.95 5.90
N ILE A 61 -2.56 6.10 5.10
CA ILE A 61 -2.46 6.30 3.65
C ILE A 61 -3.83 6.12 2.98
N VAL A 62 -4.60 5.10 3.37
CA VAL A 62 -5.96 4.89 2.87
C VAL A 62 -6.83 6.11 3.16
N ASP A 63 -6.78 6.63 4.38
CA ASP A 63 -7.58 7.78 4.78
C ASP A 63 -7.14 9.05 4.06
N ALA A 64 -5.83 9.28 3.93
CA ALA A 64 -5.29 10.40 3.17
C ALA A 64 -5.71 10.35 1.68
N VAL A 65 -5.72 9.16 1.07
CA VAL A 65 -6.18 8.99 -0.32
C VAL A 65 -7.68 9.19 -0.43
N LYS A 66 -8.49 8.65 0.49
CA LYS A 66 -9.94 8.87 0.53
C LYS A 66 -10.31 10.34 0.66
N GLN A 67 -9.54 11.13 1.41
CA GLN A 67 -9.77 12.57 1.55
C GLN A 67 -9.45 13.35 0.27
N LYS A 68 -8.50 12.87 -0.54
CA LYS A 68 -8.03 13.56 -1.76
C LYS A 68 -8.71 13.08 -3.04
N GLN A 69 -9.30 11.89 -3.04
CA GLN A 69 -9.87 11.25 -4.22
C GLN A 69 -11.38 11.11 -4.10
N LYS A 70 -12.09 11.33 -5.21
CA LYS A 70 -13.53 11.04 -5.31
C LYS A 70 -13.72 9.60 -5.79
N GLY A 71 -14.71 8.90 -5.23
CA GLY A 71 -15.07 7.55 -5.65
C GLY A 71 -14.39 6.44 -4.83
N ALA A 72 -14.40 5.22 -5.36
CA ALA A 72 -13.92 4.05 -4.66
C ALA A 72 -12.39 4.02 -4.55
N VAL A 73 -11.90 3.64 -3.36
CA VAL A 73 -10.47 3.38 -3.11
C VAL A 73 -10.26 1.87 -3.07
N TYR A 74 -9.47 1.36 -4.01
CA TYR A 74 -9.08 -0.04 -4.08
C TYR A 74 -7.68 -0.25 -3.51
N LEU A 75 -7.50 -1.35 -2.77
CA LEU A 75 -6.21 -1.83 -2.30
C LEU A 75 -5.75 -3.01 -3.15
N CYS A 76 -4.50 -2.98 -3.59
CA CYS A 76 -3.86 -4.03 -4.38
C CYS A 76 -2.54 -4.39 -3.73
N GLY A 77 -2.22 -5.68 -3.65
CA GLY A 77 -0.94 -6.18 -3.15
C GLY A 77 -0.38 -7.25 -4.07
N HIS A 78 0.93 -7.25 -4.28
CA HIS A 78 1.64 -8.28 -5.06
C HIS A 78 2.43 -9.23 -4.16
N SER A 79 2.39 -10.54 -4.43
CA SER A 79 3.15 -11.56 -3.68
C SER A 79 2.95 -11.41 -2.16
N SER A 80 4.00 -11.23 -1.36
CA SER A 80 3.87 -11.01 0.09
C SER A 80 3.10 -9.74 0.46
N GLY A 81 3.04 -8.72 -0.42
CA GLY A 81 2.18 -7.55 -0.27
C GLY A 81 0.70 -7.91 -0.32
N ALA A 82 0.30 -8.95 -1.05
CA ALA A 82 -1.06 -9.50 -1.01
C ALA A 82 -1.35 -10.16 0.34
N GLY A 83 -0.41 -10.97 0.84
CA GLY A 83 -0.51 -11.60 2.16
C GLY A 83 -0.59 -10.57 3.29
N LEU A 84 0.23 -9.51 3.23
CA LEU A 84 0.17 -8.38 4.15
C LEU A 84 -1.21 -7.74 4.14
N LEU A 85 -1.79 -7.51 2.95
CA LEU A 85 -3.10 -6.91 2.82
C LEU A 85 -4.21 -7.79 3.41
N LEU A 86 -4.16 -9.11 3.20
CA LEU A 86 -5.12 -10.04 3.80
C LEU A 86 -5.06 -10.02 5.34
N ASN A 87 -3.85 -9.96 5.89
CA ASN A 87 -3.63 -9.83 7.33
C ASN A 87 -4.15 -8.48 7.86
N TYR A 88 -3.89 -7.39 7.15
CA TYR A 88 -4.41 -6.05 7.47
C TYR A 88 -5.94 -6.02 7.51
N LEU A 89 -6.60 -6.67 6.55
CA LEU A 89 -8.07 -6.75 6.50
C LEU A 89 -8.67 -7.62 7.61
N SER A 90 -7.86 -8.54 8.16
CA SER A 90 -8.26 -9.44 9.26
C SER A 90 -7.98 -8.84 10.64
N TRP A 91 -7.26 -7.71 10.72
CA TRP A 91 -6.90 -7.04 11.96
C TRP A 91 -8.15 -6.52 12.70
N GLN A 92 -8.36 -7.00 13.93
CA GLN A 92 -9.60 -6.77 14.67
C GLN A 92 -9.84 -5.31 15.06
N GLU A 93 -8.78 -4.54 15.35
CA GLU A 93 -8.93 -3.14 15.76
C GLU A 93 -9.46 -2.27 14.61
N LYS A 94 -9.18 -2.62 13.36
CA LYS A 94 -9.76 -1.97 12.18
C LYS A 94 -11.29 -2.12 12.11
N LYS A 95 -11.86 -3.19 12.67
CA LYS A 95 -13.31 -3.44 12.64
C LYS A 95 -14.09 -2.61 13.66
N ARG A 96 -13.41 -1.85 14.53
CA ARG A 96 -14.02 -1.08 15.62
C ARG A 96 -14.17 0.42 15.32
N GLY A 97 -13.66 0.90 14.18
CA GLY A 97 -13.85 2.25 13.65
C GLY A 97 -14.54 2.23 12.30
#